data_AF-A0A259CVW1-F1
#
_entry.id   AF-A0A259CVW1-F1
#
_cell.length_a   1.000
_cell.length_b   1.000
_cell.length_c   1.000
_cell.angle_alpha   90.00
_cell.angle_beta   90.00
_cell.angle_gamma   90.00
#
_symmetry.space_group_name_H-M   'P 1'
#
loop_
_entity.id
_entity.type
_entity.pdbx_description
1 polymer ?
#
loop_
_entity_poly.entity_id
_entity_poly.type
_entity_poly.pdbx_seq_one_letter_code
_entity_poly.pdbx_strand_id
1 'polypeptide(L)'
;MAYTYEALSELEAVNLMLATIGSSPISSLVTTSDLQVSMAQQFLYDVSREVQTVGYQFNTEEEYPLPLNIDYEIVFPSNTLSLDISDVQSYKYDVVMRGNRLYDRKKHTYTFTEPILVDITFFLPFSDLPQAARQYIAIVAARRFQRRVQGDDAIEKYTAVEEQMAKAQLEDFDASTRDYNLGDDSDVFMIISR
;
A
#
# COMPACT_ATOMS: atom_id res chain seq x y z
N MET A 1 -17.95 -13.25 -3.22
CA MET A 1 -18.29 -14.19 -2.14
C MET A 1 -17.84 -13.55 -0.83
N ALA A 2 -18.76 -13.24 0.09
CA ALA A 2 -18.39 -12.65 1.38
C ALA A 2 -18.03 -13.77 2.34
N TYR A 3 -16.74 -13.85 2.71
CA TYR A 3 -16.29 -14.77 3.74
C TYR A 3 -16.51 -14.11 5.11
N THR A 4 -17.32 -14.74 5.97
CA THR A 4 -17.51 -14.38 7.38
C THR A 4 -16.40 -14.96 8.25
N TYR A 5 -15.15 -14.58 7.97
CA TYR A 5 -14.08 -14.62 8.96
C TYR A 5 -13.77 -13.17 9.36
N GLU A 6 -13.55 -12.91 10.65
CA GLU A 6 -12.98 -11.63 11.05
C GLU A 6 -11.60 -11.54 10.41
N ALA A 7 -11.42 -10.57 9.51
CA ALA A 7 -10.15 -10.34 8.85
C ALA A 7 -9.10 -10.00 9.91
N LEU A 8 -7.85 -10.41 9.67
CA LEU A 8 -6.74 -10.26 10.63
C LEU A 8 -6.73 -8.83 11.18
N SER A 9 -6.88 -8.71 12.50
CA SER A 9 -6.88 -7.43 13.19
C SER A 9 -5.45 -6.95 13.44
N GLU A 10 -5.30 -5.64 13.65
CA GLU A 10 -4.00 -5.06 14.01
C GLU A 10 -3.45 -5.68 15.31
N LEU A 11 -4.34 -5.97 16.26
CA LEU A 11 -3.98 -6.62 17.53
C LEU A 11 -3.42 -8.03 17.30
N GLU A 12 -4.04 -8.82 16.41
CA GLU A 12 -3.54 -10.15 16.07
C GLU A 12 -2.21 -10.10 15.34
N ALA A 13 -2.03 -9.13 14.45
CA ALA A 13 -0.75 -8.90 13.78
C ALA A 13 0.36 -8.54 14.77
N VAL A 14 0.09 -7.63 15.73
CA VAL A 14 1.05 -7.30 16.79
C VAL A 14 1.33 -8.50 17.69
N ASN A 15 0.32 -9.28 18.06
CA ASN A 15 0.50 -10.50 18.84
C ASN A 15 1.33 -11.56 18.11
N LEU A 16 1.19 -11.68 16.79
CA LEU A 16 2.05 -12.53 15.97
C LEU A 16 3.51 -12.09 16.07
N MET A 17 3.78 -10.77 15.99
CA MET A 17 5.14 -10.22 16.13
C MET A 17 5.74 -10.44 17.53
N LEU A 18 4.92 -10.35 18.58
CA LEU A 18 5.37 -10.64 19.95
C LEU A 18 5.65 -12.14 20.14
N ALA A 19 4.85 -13.01 19.52
CA ALA A 19 5.04 -14.44 19.60
C ALA A 19 6.37 -14.88 18.96
N THR A 20 6.84 -14.23 17.89
CA THR A 20 8.12 -14.60 17.24
C THR A 20 9.33 -14.33 18.13
N ILE A 21 9.25 -13.38 19.07
CA ILE A 21 10.32 -13.10 20.04
C ILE A 21 10.12 -13.85 21.37
N GLY A 22 9.05 -14.63 21.50
CA GLY A 22 8.71 -15.38 22.72
C GLY A 22 8.04 -14.55 23.81
N SER A 23 7.50 -13.38 23.49
CA SER A 23 6.76 -12.53 24.43
C SER A 23 5.29 -12.93 24.53
N SER A 24 4.68 -12.68 25.69
CA SER A 24 3.27 -12.98 25.94
C SER A 24 2.33 -12.12 25.08
N PRO A 25 1.19 -12.66 24.62
CA PRO A 25 0.22 -11.89 23.87
C PRO A 25 -0.48 -10.84 24.74
N ILE A 26 -0.92 -9.77 24.10
CA ILE A 26 -1.67 -8.66 24.70
C ILE A 26 -3.13 -8.67 24.25
N SER A 27 -4.01 -8.08 25.07
CA SER A 27 -5.45 -7.98 24.80
C SER A 27 -5.91 -6.60 24.31
N SER A 28 -5.06 -5.56 24.39
CA SER A 28 -5.37 -4.22 23.89
C SER A 28 -4.13 -3.47 23.44
N LEU A 29 -4.29 -2.62 22.42
CA LEU A 29 -3.23 -1.76 21.85
C LEU A 29 -3.13 -0.38 22.54
N VAL A 30 -4.09 -0.02 23.40
CA VAL A 30 -4.31 1.35 23.88
C VAL A 30 -3.61 1.65 25.21
N THR A 31 -3.14 0.61 25.93
CA THR A 31 -2.69 0.73 27.33
C THR A 31 -1.44 -0.10 27.62
N THR A 32 -0.44 -0.02 26.75
CA THR A 32 0.81 -0.76 26.95
C THR A 32 1.99 0.21 27.01
N SER A 33 2.52 0.43 28.22
CA SER A 33 3.82 1.08 28.45
C SER A 33 5.01 0.19 28.05
N ASP A 34 4.74 -0.91 27.34
CA ASP A 34 5.74 -1.88 26.94
C ASP A 34 6.41 -1.41 25.64
N LEU A 35 7.72 -1.21 25.74
CA LEU A 35 8.56 -0.78 24.63
C LEU A 35 8.47 -1.76 23.44
N GLN A 36 8.32 -3.07 23.70
CA GLN A 36 8.24 -4.07 22.64
C GLN A 36 6.96 -3.94 21.82
N VAL A 37 5.83 -3.63 22.48
CA VAL A 37 4.53 -3.42 21.83
C VAL A 37 4.58 -2.16 20.97
N SER A 38 5.08 -1.05 21.52
CA SER A 38 5.21 0.20 20.76
C SER A 38 6.14 0.05 19.56
N MET A 39 7.25 -0.67 19.72
CA MET A 39 8.13 -1.00 18.60
C MET A 39 7.41 -1.85 17.55
N ALA A 40 6.69 -2.90 17.96
CA ALA A 40 5.95 -3.77 17.04
C ALA A 40 4.90 -2.99 16.22
N GLN A 41 4.15 -2.10 16.86
CA GLN A 41 3.19 -1.23 16.17
C GLN A 41 3.86 -0.32 15.15
N GLN A 42 4.98 0.31 15.51
CA GLN A 42 5.73 1.16 14.58
C GLN A 42 6.24 0.35 13.38
N PHE A 43 6.76 -0.86 13.62
CA PHE A 43 7.21 -1.75 12.56
C PHE A 43 6.08 -2.17 11.64
N LEU A 44 4.92 -2.51 12.20
CA LEU A 44 3.74 -2.88 11.41
C LEU A 44 3.29 -1.71 10.52
N TYR A 45 3.28 -0.49 11.07
CA TYR A 45 2.94 0.72 10.32
C TYR A 45 3.94 0.99 9.19
N ASP A 46 5.25 0.91 9.47
CA ASP A 46 6.30 1.15 8.48
C ASP A 46 6.25 0.13 7.34
N VAL A 47 6.06 -1.16 7.66
CA VAL A 47 5.91 -2.23 6.67
C VAL A 47 4.63 -2.06 5.87
N SER A 48 3.51 -1.72 6.53
CA SER A 48 2.24 -1.45 5.84
C SER A 48 2.42 -0.34 4.81
N ARG A 49 3.11 0.75 5.16
CA ARG A 49 3.40 1.85 4.25
C ARG A 49 4.28 1.41 3.08
N GLU A 50 5.33 0.64 3.33
CA GLU A 50 6.21 0.14 2.27
C GLU A 50 5.46 -0.76 1.27
N VAL A 51 4.66 -1.70 1.77
CA VAL A 51 3.87 -2.61 0.92
C VAL A 51 2.88 -1.83 0.09
N GLN A 52 2.13 -0.91 0.70
CA GLN A 52 1.13 -0.11 -0.02
C GLN A 52 1.73 0.86 -1.05
N THR A 53 3.01 1.26 -0.87
CA THR A 53 3.70 2.13 -1.83
C THR A 53 3.91 1.47 -3.20
N VAL A 54 3.86 0.14 -3.28
CA VAL A 54 3.96 -0.60 -4.55
C VAL A 54 2.79 -0.28 -5.50
N GLY A 55 1.60 0.02 -4.95
CA GLY A 55 0.40 0.28 -5.74
C GLY A 55 -0.30 -1.01 -6.18
N TYR A 56 -1.28 -1.44 -5.39
CA TYR A 56 -2.19 -2.55 -5.67
C TYR A 56 -3.57 -2.02 -6.04
N GLN A 57 -4.39 -2.84 -6.70
CA GLN A 57 -5.71 -2.43 -7.17
C GLN A 57 -6.63 -1.89 -6.07
N PHE A 58 -6.46 -2.36 -4.84
CA PHE A 58 -7.28 -1.92 -3.71
C PHE A 58 -6.90 -0.53 -3.17
N ASN A 59 -5.70 -0.02 -3.47
CA ASN A 59 -5.23 1.27 -2.95
C ASN A 59 -4.78 2.25 -4.05
N THR A 60 -4.98 1.91 -5.32
CA THR A 60 -4.76 2.78 -6.47
C THR A 60 -6.10 3.18 -7.09
N GLU A 61 -6.26 4.47 -7.39
CA GLU A 61 -7.37 4.97 -8.20
C GLU A 61 -6.80 5.66 -9.45
N GLU A 62 -7.31 5.26 -10.61
CA GLU A 62 -6.97 5.86 -11.90
C GLU A 62 -7.91 7.03 -12.22
N GLU A 63 -7.39 8.02 -12.96
CA GLU A 63 -8.15 9.21 -13.39
C GLU A 63 -8.86 9.97 -12.25
N TYR A 64 -8.26 10.00 -11.06
CA TYR A 64 -8.83 10.69 -9.92
C TYR A 64 -8.80 12.21 -10.14
N PRO A 65 -9.96 12.91 -10.08
CA PRO A 65 -10.02 14.34 -10.33
C PRO A 65 -9.55 15.14 -9.11
N LEU A 66 -8.45 15.89 -9.25
CA LEU A 66 -8.02 16.83 -8.23
C LEU A 66 -8.49 18.26 -8.54
N PRO A 67 -9.37 18.85 -7.70
CA PRO A 67 -9.84 20.20 -7.91
C PRO A 67 -8.78 21.24 -7.56
N LEU A 68 -8.91 22.43 -8.17
CA LEU A 68 -8.07 23.58 -7.83
C LEU A 68 -8.60 24.27 -6.58
N ASN A 69 -7.68 24.72 -5.75
CA ASN A 69 -7.99 25.64 -4.67
C ASN A 69 -8.14 27.09 -5.20
N ILE A 70 -8.59 28.00 -4.34
CA ILE A 70 -8.74 29.45 -4.58
C ILE A 70 -7.42 30.08 -5.08
N ASP A 71 -6.29 29.57 -4.64
CA ASP A 71 -4.94 30.02 -5.03
C ASP A 71 -4.44 29.40 -6.36
N TYR A 72 -5.30 28.70 -7.11
CA TYR A 72 -4.96 27.96 -8.32
C TYR A 72 -3.91 26.84 -8.11
N GLU A 73 -3.76 26.36 -6.87
CA GLU A 73 -2.90 25.24 -6.52
C GLU A 73 -3.71 23.95 -6.41
N ILE A 74 -3.08 22.82 -6.73
CA ILE A 74 -3.67 21.50 -6.52
C ILE A 74 -3.10 20.89 -5.23
N VAL A 75 -4.01 20.58 -4.31
CA VAL A 75 -3.73 19.95 -3.02
C VAL A 75 -4.29 18.53 -3.06
N PHE A 76 -3.49 17.57 -2.63
CA PHE A 76 -3.90 16.16 -2.53
C PHE A 76 -4.23 15.78 -1.07
N PRO A 77 -5.02 14.71 -0.86
CA PRO A 77 -5.30 14.19 0.47
C PRO A 77 -4.03 13.80 1.24
N SER A 78 -4.02 13.98 2.57
CA SER A 78 -2.84 13.69 3.41
C SER A 78 -2.46 12.21 3.48
N ASN A 79 -3.37 11.32 3.11
CA ASN A 79 -3.13 9.89 2.99
C ASN A 79 -2.58 9.47 1.62
N THR A 80 -2.14 10.40 0.78
CA THR A 80 -1.54 10.08 -0.53
C THR A 80 -0.11 9.55 -0.35
N LEU A 81 0.18 8.36 -0.88
CA LEU A 81 1.52 7.76 -0.90
C LEU A 81 2.31 8.16 -2.15
N SER A 82 1.65 8.05 -3.30
CA SER A 82 2.22 8.36 -4.60
C SER A 82 1.13 8.97 -5.47
N LEU A 83 1.54 9.79 -6.41
CA LEU A 83 0.68 10.41 -7.38
C LEU A 83 1.48 10.58 -8.66
N ASP A 84 0.90 10.12 -9.77
CA ASP A 84 1.39 10.39 -11.12
C ASP A 84 0.27 11.03 -11.95
N ILE A 85 0.63 11.69 -13.05
CA ILE A 85 -0.38 12.20 -13.97
C ILE A 85 -0.97 11.05 -14.78
N SER A 86 -2.29 11.04 -14.97
CA SER A 86 -2.91 10.02 -15.78
C SER A 86 -2.43 10.14 -17.24
N ASP A 87 -2.35 9.00 -17.94
CA ASP A 87 -1.81 8.94 -19.30
C ASP A 87 -2.54 9.89 -20.28
N VAL A 88 -3.84 10.08 -20.03
CA VAL A 88 -4.71 11.01 -20.77
C VAL A 88 -4.22 12.47 -20.72
N GLN A 89 -3.44 12.86 -19.72
CA GLN A 89 -2.91 14.22 -19.57
C GLN A 89 -1.38 14.30 -19.47
N SER A 90 -0.68 13.17 -19.54
CA SER A 90 0.79 13.05 -19.44
C SER A 90 1.54 13.86 -20.50
N TYR A 91 0.95 14.03 -21.69
CA TYR A 91 1.54 14.88 -22.73
C TYR A 91 1.59 16.37 -22.32
N LYS A 92 0.62 16.84 -21.53
CA LYS A 92 0.39 18.28 -21.25
C LYS A 92 1.12 18.79 -20.02
N TYR A 93 1.26 17.97 -18.98
CA TYR A 93 1.90 18.35 -17.72
C TYR A 93 2.95 17.31 -17.29
N ASP A 94 3.86 17.67 -16.40
CA ASP A 94 4.79 16.76 -15.71
C ASP A 94 4.76 17.17 -14.24
N VAL A 95 3.99 16.45 -13.43
CA VAL A 95 3.69 16.85 -12.05
C VAL A 95 4.50 16.04 -11.06
N VAL A 96 4.93 16.69 -9.99
CA VAL A 96 5.61 16.04 -8.86
C VAL A 96 5.05 16.56 -7.55
N MET A 97 4.90 15.67 -6.58
CA MET A 97 4.52 16.04 -5.22
C MET A 97 5.66 16.80 -4.53
N ARG A 98 5.38 18.01 -4.01
CA ARG A 98 6.31 18.78 -3.18
C ARG A 98 5.59 19.32 -1.95
N GLY A 99 5.88 18.73 -0.79
CA GLY A 99 5.14 19.04 0.44
C GLY A 99 3.71 18.52 0.31
N ASN A 100 2.71 19.40 0.39
CA ASN A 100 1.30 19.06 0.24
C ASN A 100 0.66 19.62 -1.05
N ARG A 101 1.50 19.93 -2.05
CA ARG A 101 1.09 20.58 -3.30
C ARG A 101 1.72 19.90 -4.49
N LEU A 102 1.02 19.93 -5.62
CA LEU A 102 1.59 19.52 -6.91
C LEU A 102 2.43 20.63 -7.51
N TYR A 103 3.55 20.25 -8.09
CA TYR A 103 4.46 21.13 -8.81
C TYR A 103 4.61 20.66 -10.25
N ASP A 104 4.35 21.55 -11.21
CA ASP A 104 4.60 21.28 -12.63
C ASP A 104 6.08 21.51 -12.95
N ARG A 105 6.80 20.46 -13.33
CA ARG A 105 8.21 20.48 -13.73
C ARG A 105 8.43 21.03 -15.13
N LYS A 106 7.45 20.94 -16.04
CA LYS A 106 7.54 21.50 -17.40
C LYS A 106 7.44 23.02 -17.37
N LYS A 107 6.48 23.55 -16.60
CA LYS A 107 6.25 25.01 -16.49
C LYS A 107 6.91 25.67 -15.29
N HIS A 108 7.51 24.87 -14.40
CA HIS A 108 8.16 25.31 -13.17
C HIS A 108 7.25 26.11 -12.23
N THR A 109 5.95 25.80 -12.19
CA THR A 109 4.95 26.54 -11.41
C THR A 109 4.12 25.64 -10.51
N TYR A 110 3.50 26.25 -9.49
CA TYR A 110 2.49 25.64 -8.62
C TYR A 110 1.06 26.00 -9.05
N THR A 111 0.92 26.91 -10.01
CA THR A 111 -0.38 27.41 -10.48
C THR A 111 -0.87 26.60 -11.68
N PHE A 112 -2.06 26.02 -11.55
CA PHE A 112 -2.74 25.31 -12.61
C PHE A 112 -3.94 26.13 -13.11
N THR A 113 -4.34 25.94 -14.36
CA THR A 113 -5.50 26.64 -14.94
C THR A 113 -6.74 25.78 -15.02
N GLU A 114 -6.57 24.46 -14.97
CA GLU A 114 -7.61 23.46 -15.16
C GLU A 114 -7.37 22.30 -14.19
N PRO A 115 -8.44 21.62 -13.72
CA PRO A 115 -8.30 20.43 -12.90
C PRO A 115 -7.56 19.34 -13.66
N ILE A 116 -6.72 18.59 -12.95
CA ILE A 116 -5.89 17.52 -13.50
C ILE A 116 -6.43 16.19 -13.01
N LEU A 117 -6.42 15.21 -13.92
CA LEU A 117 -6.68 13.82 -13.60
C LEU A 117 -5.35 13.16 -13.26
N VAL A 118 -5.30 12.48 -12.13
CA VAL A 118 -4.08 11.86 -11.62
C VAL A 118 -4.36 10.41 -11.26
N ASP A 119 -3.34 9.58 -11.40
CA ASP A 119 -3.36 8.23 -10.87
C ASP A 119 -2.76 8.29 -9.46
N ILE A 120 -3.60 8.04 -8.47
CA ILE A 120 -3.29 8.28 -7.06
C ILE A 120 -3.23 6.97 -6.30
N THR A 121 -2.21 6.83 -5.45
CA THR A 121 -2.09 5.72 -4.51
C THR A 121 -2.37 6.22 -3.10
N PHE A 122 -3.39 5.67 -2.46
CA PHE A 122 -3.76 5.98 -1.09
C PHE A 122 -3.09 5.05 -0.09
N PHE A 123 -2.82 5.59 1.09
CA PHE A 123 -2.54 4.84 2.30
C PHE A 123 -3.86 4.52 2.98
N LEU A 124 -4.17 3.24 3.07
CA LEU A 124 -5.33 2.71 3.76
C LEU A 124 -4.92 2.21 5.15
N PRO A 125 -5.78 2.41 6.16
CA PRO A 125 -5.57 1.85 7.49
C PRO A 125 -5.64 0.32 7.43
N PHE A 126 -5.00 -0.34 8.39
CA PHE A 126 -4.89 -1.81 8.40
C PHE A 126 -6.26 -2.52 8.40
N SER A 127 -7.28 -1.89 8.98
CA SER A 127 -8.67 -2.36 9.02
C SER A 127 -9.38 -2.39 7.67
N ASP A 128 -8.89 -1.65 6.68
CA ASP A 128 -9.55 -1.47 5.39
C ASP A 128 -8.83 -2.26 4.29
N LEU A 129 -7.68 -2.85 4.62
CA LEU A 129 -6.92 -3.70 3.71
C LEU A 129 -7.61 -5.06 3.47
N PRO A 130 -7.44 -5.68 2.29
CA PRO A 130 -7.88 -7.04 2.05
C PRO A 130 -7.07 -8.03 2.89
N GLN A 131 -7.66 -9.20 3.18
CA GLN A 131 -7.04 -10.23 4.02
C GLN A 131 -5.65 -10.66 3.53
N ALA A 132 -5.48 -10.82 2.20
CA ALA A 132 -4.20 -11.18 1.60
C ALA A 132 -3.10 -10.15 1.92
N ALA A 133 -3.43 -8.85 1.82
CA ALA A 133 -2.50 -7.77 2.15
C ALA A 133 -2.16 -7.74 3.64
N ARG A 134 -3.16 -7.91 4.52
CA ARG A 134 -2.93 -7.95 5.97
C ARG A 134 -2.02 -9.09 6.39
N GLN A 135 -2.24 -10.28 5.82
CA GLN A 135 -1.43 -11.46 6.09
C GLN A 135 0.01 -11.24 5.63
N TYR A 136 0.22 -10.73 4.43
CA TYR A 136 1.55 -10.42 3.92
C TYR A 136 2.27 -9.39 4.80
N ILE A 137 1.62 -8.27 5.13
CA ILE A 137 2.18 -7.23 5.99
C ILE A 137 2.54 -7.78 7.38
N ALA A 138 1.67 -8.60 7.99
CA ALA A 138 1.93 -9.19 9.30
C ALA A 138 3.15 -10.13 9.29
N ILE A 139 3.29 -10.98 8.26
CA ILE A 139 4.43 -11.91 8.13
C ILE A 139 5.74 -11.14 7.91
N VAL A 140 5.74 -10.14 7.01
CA VAL A 140 6.93 -9.30 6.75
C VAL A 140 7.32 -8.51 8.00
N ALA A 141 6.33 -7.94 8.71
CA ALA A 141 6.57 -7.21 9.95
C ALA A 141 7.13 -8.13 11.04
N ALA A 142 6.57 -9.33 11.23
CA ALA A 142 7.04 -10.31 12.20
C ALA A 142 8.48 -10.75 11.90
N ARG A 143 8.81 -11.04 10.64
CA ARG A 143 10.17 -11.40 10.22
C ARG A 143 11.18 -10.28 10.49
N ARG A 144 10.86 -9.04 10.08
CA ARG A 144 11.75 -7.88 10.28
C ARG A 144 11.93 -7.55 11.75
N PHE A 145 10.86 -7.65 12.54
CA PHE A 145 10.89 -7.43 13.98
C PHE A 145 11.78 -8.47 14.67
N GLN A 146 11.57 -9.75 14.37
CA GLN A 146 12.40 -10.84 14.89
C GLN A 146 13.88 -10.64 14.54
N ARG A 147 14.19 -10.32 13.28
CA ARG A 147 15.57 -10.08 12.83
C ARG A 147 16.23 -8.92 13.59
N ARG A 148 15.48 -7.87 13.92
CA ARG A 148 16.01 -6.73 14.66
C ARG A 148 16.23 -7.00 16.15
N VAL A 149 15.44 -7.89 16.75
CA VAL A 149 15.50 -8.18 18.19
C VAL A 149 16.44 -9.35 18.51
N GLN A 150 16.36 -10.47 17.79
CA GLN A 150 17.15 -11.69 18.06
C GLN A 150 18.37 -11.85 17.16
N GLY A 151 18.34 -11.35 15.92
CA GLY A 151 19.48 -11.44 15.00
C GLY A 151 19.91 -12.86 14.61
N ASP A 152 19.00 -13.85 14.67
CA ASP A 152 19.30 -15.25 14.36
C ASP A 152 19.04 -15.59 12.89
N ASP A 153 20.11 -15.86 12.14
CA ASP A 153 20.10 -16.21 10.71
C ASP A 153 19.43 -17.56 10.40
N ALA A 154 19.33 -18.48 11.38
CA ALA A 154 18.77 -19.81 11.16
C ALA A 154 17.25 -19.77 10.95
N ILE A 155 16.55 -18.90 11.68
CA ILE A 155 15.09 -18.74 11.58
C ILE A 155 14.72 -17.90 10.35
N GLU A 156 15.64 -17.07 9.84
CA GLU A 156 15.42 -16.25 8.65
C GLU A 156 15.10 -17.10 7.40
N LYS A 157 15.66 -18.31 7.28
CA LYS A 157 15.43 -19.17 6.11
C LYS A 157 14.00 -19.71 6.04
N TYR A 158 13.40 -20.07 7.17
CA TYR A 158 12.02 -20.59 7.20
C TYR A 158 11.01 -19.47 6.97
N THR A 159 11.22 -18.33 7.64
CA THR A 159 10.35 -17.14 7.50
C THR A 159 10.42 -16.52 6.10
N ALA A 160 11.55 -16.64 5.40
CA ALA A 160 11.66 -16.19 4.00
C ALA A 160 10.75 -16.97 3.04
N VAL A 161 10.56 -18.28 3.26
CA VAL A 161 9.66 -19.10 2.44
C VAL A 161 8.19 -18.70 2.68
N GLU A 162 7.83 -18.47 3.94
CA GLU A 162 6.49 -18.00 4.31
C GLU A 162 6.19 -16.62 3.72
N GLU A 163 7.16 -15.70 3.75
CA GLU A 163 7.04 -14.39 3.11
C GLU A 163 6.84 -14.52 1.59
N GLN A 164 7.58 -15.40 0.92
CA GLN A 164 7.41 -15.63 -0.52
C GLN A 164 6.03 -16.19 -0.85
N MET A 165 5.53 -17.14 -0.06
CA MET A 165 4.18 -17.68 -0.24
C MET A 165 3.10 -16.62 0.01
N ALA A 166 3.26 -15.80 1.04
CA ALA A 166 2.33 -14.71 1.33
C ALA A 166 2.35 -13.63 0.24
N LYS A 167 3.53 -13.34 -0.33
CA LYS A 167 3.67 -12.44 -1.47
C LYS A 167 2.95 -12.99 -2.70
N ALA A 168 3.14 -14.28 -3.00
CA ALA A 168 2.47 -14.93 -4.12
C ALA A 168 0.94 -14.87 -3.98
N GLN A 169 0.40 -15.09 -2.77
CA GLN A 169 -1.03 -14.96 -2.50
C GLN A 169 -1.55 -13.53 -2.71
N LEU A 170 -0.77 -12.53 -2.34
CA LEU A 170 -1.12 -11.12 -2.58
C LEU A 170 -1.12 -10.79 -4.07
N GLU A 171 -0.11 -11.26 -4.81
CA GLU A 171 -0.03 -11.09 -6.27
C GLU A 171 -1.17 -11.82 -6.99
N ASP A 172 -1.50 -13.04 -6.57
CA ASP A 172 -2.65 -13.79 -7.12
C ASP A 172 -3.97 -13.06 -6.85
N PHE A 173 -4.15 -12.53 -5.63
CA PHE A 173 -5.33 -11.74 -5.28
C PHE A 173 -5.44 -10.48 -6.14
N ASP A 174 -4.34 -9.74 -6.28
CA ASP A 174 -4.30 -8.54 -7.09
C ASP A 174 -4.55 -8.85 -8.58
N ALA A 175 -3.92 -9.89 -9.13
CA ALA A 175 -4.16 -10.36 -10.49
C ALA A 175 -5.63 -10.75 -10.74
N SER A 176 -6.26 -11.42 -9.76
CA SER A 176 -7.68 -11.78 -9.85
C SER A 176 -8.63 -10.57 -9.76
N THR A 177 -8.20 -9.51 -9.07
CA THR A 177 -9.01 -8.30 -8.86
C THR A 177 -8.85 -7.31 -10.01
N ARG A 178 -7.66 -7.26 -10.63
CA ARG A 178 -7.34 -6.40 -11.76
C ARG A 178 -8.06 -6.77 -13.06
N ASP A 179 -8.80 -7.87 -13.09
CA ASP A 179 -9.65 -8.35 -14.21
C ASP A 179 -9.13 -7.94 -15.60
N TYR A 180 -7.85 -8.23 -15.86
CA TYR A 180 -7.26 -8.00 -17.17
C TYR A 180 -7.90 -8.96 -18.17
N ASN A 181 -9.01 -8.53 -18.77
CA ASN A 181 -9.57 -9.19 -19.93
C ASN A 181 -8.62 -8.93 -21.11
N LEU A 182 -7.75 -9.90 -21.39
CA LEU A 182 -6.87 -9.91 -22.59
C LEU A 182 -7.63 -9.70 -23.92
N GLY A 183 -8.97 -9.86 -23.91
CA GLY A 183 -9.85 -9.63 -25.05
C GLY A 183 -10.44 -8.23 -25.16
N ASP A 184 -10.27 -7.36 -24.16
CA ASP A 184 -10.79 -5.97 -24.15
C ASP A 184 -9.69 -4.93 -24.39
N ASP A 185 -8.43 -5.37 -24.47
CA ASP A 185 -7.33 -4.53 -24.92
C ASP A 185 -7.45 -4.32 -26.44
N SER A 186 -7.90 -3.12 -26.81
CA SER A 186 -8.18 -2.72 -28.19
C SER A 186 -6.97 -2.90 -29.13
N ASP A 187 -5.75 -2.95 -28.57
CA ASP A 187 -4.52 -3.19 -29.30
C ASP A 187 -4.32 -4.66 -29.69
N VAL A 188 -4.75 -5.60 -28.85
CA VAL A 188 -4.68 -7.04 -29.16
C VAL A 188 -5.75 -7.40 -30.18
N PHE A 189 -6.98 -6.84 -30.08
CA PHE A 189 -8.06 -7.10 -31.03
C PHE A 189 -7.67 -6.75 -32.48
N MET A 190 -6.87 -5.71 -32.73
CA MET A 190 -6.38 -5.38 -34.07
C MET A 190 -5.42 -6.41 -34.67
N ILE A 191 -4.70 -7.18 -33.85
CA ILE A 191 -3.74 -8.19 -34.32
C ILE A 191 -4.44 -9.52 -34.61
N ILE A 192 -5.48 -9.88 -33.84
CA ILE A 192 -6.25 -11.13 -34.02
C ILE A 192 -7.39 -11.01 -35.03
N SER A 193 -7.83 -9.80 -35.37
CA SER A 193 -8.91 -9.57 -36.36
C SER A 193 -8.43 -9.54 -37.82
N ARG A 194 -7.26 -10.14 -38.12
CA ARG A 194 -6.68 -10.18 -39.46
C ARG A 194 -6.77 -11.54 -40.13
#